data_AF-A0A9W5PMV1-F1
#
_entry.id   AF-A0A9W5PMV1-F1
#
_cell.length_a   1.000
_cell.length_b   1.000
_cell.length_c   1.000
_cell.angle_alpha   90.00
_cell.angle_beta   90.00
_cell.angle_gamma   90.00
#
_symmetry.space_group_name_H-M   'P 1'
#
loop_
_entity.id
_entity.type
_entity.pdbx_description
1 polymer ?
#
loop_
_entity_poly.entity_id
_entity_poly.type
_entity_poly.pdbx_seq_one_letter_code
_entity_poly.pdbx_strand_id
1 'polypeptide(L)'
;MITTKDNVKKILRMQDNKQDELIEMFIPMVDSFIRRYTGNNFKRGYPPDYEIIAIRLIGYHLFSTEEDKQGGVKSDRLGSSNITYATDEEQYPKHLLKGLRKRLRTLCDPEED
;
A
#
# COMPACT_ATOMS: atom_id res chain seq x y z
N MET A 1 -5.98 -7.61 11.86
CA MET A 1 -4.93 -6.57 11.88
C MET A 1 -3.71 -7.15 11.19
N ILE A 2 -3.21 -6.48 10.15
CA ILE A 2 -2.14 -7.01 9.29
C ILE A 2 -0.72 -6.91 9.89
N THR A 3 -0.49 -5.93 10.75
CA THR A 3 0.81 -5.72 11.43
C THR A 3 0.61 -4.97 12.73
N THR A 4 1.68 -4.80 13.51
CA THR A 4 1.71 -4.04 14.78
C THR A 4 2.61 -2.83 14.65
N LYS A 5 2.42 -1.84 15.54
CA LYS A 5 3.30 -0.67 15.62
C LYS A 5 4.77 -1.06 15.82
N ASP A 6 5.03 -2.02 16.72
CA ASP A 6 6.39 -2.47 17.02
C ASP A 6 7.06 -3.10 15.79
N ASN A 7 6.32 -3.90 15.01
CA ASN A 7 6.84 -4.49 13.77
C ASN A 7 7.15 -3.41 12.73
N VAL A 8 6.26 -2.41 12.58
CA VAL A 8 6.49 -1.26 11.69
C VAL A 8 7.78 -0.52 12.08
N LYS A 9 7.93 -0.15 13.35
CA LYS A 9 9.11 0.57 13.84
C LYS A 9 10.39 -0.25 13.67
N LYS A 10 10.33 -1.54 13.99
CA LYS A 10 11.46 -2.46 13.84
C LYS A 10 11.94 -2.55 12.39
N ILE A 11 11.02 -2.69 11.44
CA ILE A 11 11.34 -2.83 10.02
C ILE A 11 11.78 -1.49 9.40
N LEU A 12 11.12 -0.39 9.77
CA LEU A 12 11.48 0.97 9.33
C LEU A 12 12.68 1.56 10.09
N ARG A 13 13.27 0.81 11.04
CA ARG A 13 14.40 1.20 11.88
C ARG A 13 14.16 2.52 12.63
N MET A 14 12.92 2.74 13.06
CA MET A 14 12.50 3.89 13.84
C MET A 14 12.80 3.66 15.32
N GLN A 15 13.54 4.57 15.93
CA GLN A 15 13.94 4.48 17.34
C GLN A 15 13.13 5.40 18.26
N ASP A 16 12.51 6.45 17.70
CA ASP A 16 11.68 7.37 18.46
C ASP A 16 10.19 6.99 18.45
N ASN A 17 9.43 7.62 19.34
CA ASN A 17 7.99 7.43 19.48
C ASN A 17 7.17 8.57 18.87
N LYS A 18 7.81 9.48 18.11
CA LYS A 18 7.15 10.71 17.65
C LYS A 18 6.05 10.44 16.64
N GLN A 19 6.18 9.35 15.89
CA GLN A 19 5.26 8.96 14.83
C GLN A 19 4.36 7.77 15.23
N ASP A 20 4.36 7.37 16.50
CA ASP A 20 3.59 6.23 16.99
C ASP A 20 2.09 6.38 16.72
N GLU A 21 1.53 7.56 16.98
CA GLU A 21 0.11 7.87 16.73
C GLU A 21 -0.24 7.79 15.24
N LEU A 22 0.66 8.29 14.37
CA LEU A 22 0.48 8.21 12.92
C LEU A 22 0.53 6.76 12.43
N ILE A 23 1.47 5.96 12.96
CA ILE A 23 1.56 4.53 12.64
C ILE A 23 0.26 3.81 13.04
N GLU A 24 -0.24 4.07 14.25
CA GLU A 24 -1.49 3.47 14.74
C GLU A 24 -2.70 3.87 13.89
N MET A 25 -2.72 5.08 13.34
CA MET A 25 -3.74 5.53 12.40
C MET A 25 -3.61 4.88 11.01
N PHE A 26 -2.37 4.69 10.51
CA PHE A 26 -2.15 4.15 9.17
C PHE A 26 -2.33 2.62 9.08
N ILE A 27 -2.10 1.88 10.16
CA ILE A 27 -2.31 0.41 10.20
C ILE A 27 -3.73 0.03 9.74
N PRO A 28 -4.83 0.54 10.33
CA PRO A 28 -6.19 0.18 9.91
C PRO A 28 -6.53 0.70 8.51
N MET A 29 -5.99 1.85 8.10
CA MET A 29 -6.18 2.38 6.75
C MET A 29 -5.58 1.44 5.69
N VAL A 30 -4.34 0.99 5.90
CA VAL A 30 -3.64 0.08 5.00
C VAL A 30 -4.25 -1.33 5.04
N ASP A 31 -4.66 -1.81 6.22
CA ASP A 31 -5.40 -3.08 6.37
C ASP A 31 -6.68 -3.08 5.51
N SER A 32 -7.47 -2.00 5.59
CA SER A 32 -8.68 -1.83 4.77
C SER A 32 -8.37 -1.79 3.27
N PHE A 33 -7.33 -1.06 2.86
CA PHE A 33 -6.90 -1.02 1.47
C PHE A 33 -6.51 -2.41 0.96
N ILE A 34 -5.70 -3.18 1.70
CA ILE A 34 -5.26 -4.51 1.28
C ILE A 34 -6.45 -5.47 1.14
N ARG A 35 -7.42 -5.42 2.06
CA ARG A 35 -8.67 -6.20 1.95
C ARG A 35 -9.44 -5.85 0.69
N ARG A 36 -9.62 -4.55 0.41
CA ARG A 36 -10.32 -4.09 -0.79
C ARG A 36 -9.58 -4.47 -2.07
N TYR A 37 -8.26 -4.30 -2.09
CA TYR A 37 -7.40 -4.59 -3.24
C TYR A 37 -7.37 -6.08 -3.57
N THR A 38 -7.32 -6.94 -2.55
CA THR A 38 -7.25 -8.41 -2.70
C THR A 38 -8.63 -9.06 -2.80
N GLY A 39 -9.69 -8.36 -2.39
CA GLY A 39 -11.04 -8.92 -2.29
C GLY A 39 -11.21 -9.95 -1.17
N ASN A 40 -10.30 -9.97 -0.18
CA ASN A 40 -10.29 -10.98 0.87
C ASN A 40 -10.35 -10.34 2.27
N ASN A 41 -11.07 -10.99 3.19
CA ASN A 41 -11.20 -10.56 4.58
C ASN A 41 -10.22 -11.26 5.54
N PHE A 42 -9.31 -12.10 5.03
CA PHE A 42 -8.20 -12.72 5.78
C PHE A 42 -8.61 -13.30 7.14
N LYS A 43 -9.78 -13.95 7.21
CA LYS A 43 -10.31 -14.54 8.47
C LYS A 43 -9.36 -15.59 9.08
N ARG A 44 -8.51 -16.21 8.25
CA ARG A 44 -7.50 -17.21 8.65
C ARG A 44 -6.11 -16.60 8.91
N GLY A 45 -6.01 -15.28 8.96
CA GLY A 45 -4.73 -14.56 9.05
C GLY A 45 -4.22 -14.08 7.70
N TYR A 46 -3.27 -13.15 7.77
CA TYR A 46 -2.59 -12.59 6.60
C TYR A 46 -1.39 -13.45 6.22
N PRO A 47 -1.10 -13.60 4.91
CA PRO A 47 0.19 -14.10 4.47
C PRO A 47 1.33 -13.21 5.00
N PRO A 48 2.48 -13.78 5.38
CA PRO A 48 3.62 -13.01 5.91
C PRO A 48 4.13 -11.96 4.91
N ASP A 49 4.05 -12.25 3.61
CA ASP A 49 4.46 -11.30 2.57
C ASP A 49 3.59 -10.03 2.58
N TYR A 50 2.32 -10.13 3.00
CA TYR A 50 1.40 -8.99 2.99
C TYR A 50 1.71 -8.04 4.15
N GLU A 51 2.25 -8.55 5.25
CA GLU A 51 2.73 -7.72 6.35
C GLU A 51 3.86 -6.80 5.89
N ILE A 52 4.85 -7.33 5.15
CA ILE A 52 5.95 -6.51 4.61
C ILE A 52 5.42 -5.44 3.66
N ILE A 53 4.44 -5.78 2.83
CA ILE A 53 3.81 -4.82 1.92
C ILE A 53 3.05 -3.75 2.70
N ALA A 54 2.29 -4.11 3.73
CA ALA A 54 1.60 -3.15 4.58
C ALA A 54 2.59 -2.18 5.25
N ILE A 55 3.69 -2.69 5.81
CA ILE A 55 4.73 -1.84 6.43
C ILE A 55 5.32 -0.88 5.40
N ARG A 56 5.53 -1.33 4.16
CA ARG A 56 6.02 -0.46 3.07
C ARG A 56 5.01 0.66 2.74
N LEU A 57 3.72 0.34 2.70
CA LEU A 57 2.66 1.34 2.47
C LEU A 57 2.55 2.33 3.64
N ILE A 58 2.72 1.88 4.88
CA ILE A 58 2.78 2.75 6.07
C ILE A 58 4.01 3.68 5.98
N GLY A 59 5.16 3.14 5.59
CA GLY A 59 6.38 3.93 5.36
C GLY A 59 6.18 5.00 4.27
N TYR A 60 5.46 4.68 3.19
CA TYR A 60 5.07 5.67 2.18
C TYR A 60 4.25 6.80 2.79
N HIS A 61 3.27 6.52 3.66
CA HIS A 61 2.51 7.58 4.32
C HIS A 61 3.34 8.47 5.25
N LEU A 62 4.28 7.87 5.98
CA LEU A 62 5.12 8.55 6.98
C LEU A 62 6.22 9.42 6.37
N PHE A 63 6.83 8.96 5.27
CA PHE A 63 8.02 9.58 4.70
C PHE A 63 7.78 10.28 3.37
N SER A 64 6.73 9.92 2.62
CA SER A 64 6.46 10.60 1.35
C SER A 64 5.93 12.00 1.59
N THR A 65 6.60 12.96 0.98
CA THR A 65 6.20 14.36 0.98
C THR A 65 4.98 14.56 0.07
N GLU A 66 4.32 15.70 0.19
CA GLU A 66 3.23 16.10 -0.73
C GLU A 66 3.71 16.07 -2.20
N GLU A 67 5.00 16.30 -2.46
CA GLU A 67 5.64 16.25 -3.78
C GLU A 67 5.82 14.80 -4.30
N ASP A 68 5.97 13.82 -3.41
CA ASP A 68 6.00 12.38 -3.74
C ASP A 68 4.58 11.78 -3.89
N LYS A 69 3.57 12.45 -3.32
CA LYS A 69 2.15 12.05 -3.34
C LYS A 69 1.37 12.70 -4.48
N GLN A 70 1.73 13.93 -4.88
CA GLN A 70 1.28 14.56 -6.11
C GLN A 70 2.15 14.05 -7.26
N GLY A 71 1.61 13.21 -8.14
CA GLY A 71 2.33 12.74 -9.32
C GLY A 71 2.94 13.90 -10.10
N GLY A 72 4.26 14.08 -10.03
CA GLY A 72 4.89 15.25 -10.62
C GLY A 72 6.39 15.19 -10.84
N VAL A 73 7.20 14.75 -9.87
CA VAL A 73 8.66 14.79 -10.04
C VAL A 73 9.26 13.39 -10.14
N LYS A 74 9.47 13.03 -11.41
CA LYS A 74 10.34 11.97 -11.88
C LYS A 74 11.72 12.09 -11.24
N SER A 75 12.19 11.01 -10.60
CA SER A 75 13.64 10.78 -10.55
C SER A 75 14.12 10.56 -11.98
N ASP A 76 15.00 11.44 -12.43
CA ASP A 76 15.72 11.37 -13.69
C ASP A 76 16.63 10.13 -13.68
N ARG A 77 16.23 9.07 -14.39
CA ARG A 77 17.15 8.06 -14.87
C ARG A 77 16.93 7.92 -16.38
N LEU A 78 17.89 8.47 -17.11
CA LEU A 78 18.14 8.23 -18.52
C LEU A 78 17.83 6.76 -18.90
N GLY A 79 17.02 6.59 -19.96
CA GLY A 79 16.93 5.34 -20.70
C GLY A 79 15.59 4.64 -20.61
N SER A 80 14.62 5.10 -21.41
CA SER A 80 13.48 4.34 -21.90
C SER A 80 12.53 3.73 -20.86
N SER A 81 11.43 4.42 -20.54
CA SER A 81 10.19 3.75 -20.12
C SER A 81 8.96 4.62 -20.34
N ASN A 82 7.90 3.97 -20.87
CA ASN A 82 6.60 4.51 -21.19
C ASN A 82 5.99 5.35 -20.06
N ILE A 83 5.58 6.57 -20.41
CA ILE A 83 4.81 7.48 -19.56
C ILE A 83 3.36 6.99 -19.57
N THR A 84 2.88 6.42 -18.46
CA THR A 84 1.44 6.19 -18.27
C THR A 84 0.90 7.33 -17.42
N TYR A 85 0.09 8.20 -18.02
CA TYR A 85 -0.59 9.29 -17.32
C TYR A 85 -1.62 8.69 -16.36
N ALA A 86 -1.61 9.14 -15.11
CA ALA A 86 -2.48 8.65 -14.05
C ALA A 86 -3.91 9.18 -14.25
N THR A 87 -4.75 8.39 -14.90
CA THR A 87 -6.21 8.54 -14.81
C THR A 87 -6.71 7.71 -13.63
N ASP A 88 -7.17 8.41 -12.59
CA ASP A 88 -8.18 8.07 -11.57
C ASP A 88 -8.14 6.80 -10.67
N GLU A 89 -7.38 5.72 -10.91
CA GLU A 89 -7.74 4.44 -10.22
C GLU A 89 -6.72 3.79 -9.25
N GLU A 90 -5.50 4.32 -9.05
CA GLU A 90 -4.49 3.62 -8.21
C GLU A 90 -3.93 4.50 -7.07
N GLN A 91 -4.48 4.32 -5.87
CA GLN A 91 -4.12 5.03 -4.62
C GLN A 91 -2.64 4.87 -4.21
N TYR A 92 -1.91 3.89 -4.76
CA TYR A 92 -0.49 3.70 -4.52
C TYR A 92 0.27 3.36 -5.80
N PRO A 93 1.55 3.75 -5.92
CA PRO A 93 2.41 3.32 -7.01
C PRO A 93 2.48 1.79 -7.17
N LYS A 94 2.44 1.30 -8.41
CA LYS A 94 2.44 -0.15 -8.75
C LYS A 94 3.60 -0.93 -8.13
N HIS A 95 4.77 -0.31 -7.96
CA HIS A 95 5.94 -0.97 -7.36
C HIS A 95 5.76 -1.26 -5.86
N LEU A 96 4.92 -0.49 -5.15
CA LEU A 96 4.57 -0.75 -3.75
C LEU A 96 3.55 -1.89 -3.63
N LEU A 97 2.69 -2.04 -4.63
CA LEU A 97 1.67 -3.10 -4.70
C LEU A 97 2.24 -4.44 -5.19
N LYS A 98 3.49 -4.46 -5.67
CA LYS A 98 4.15 -5.66 -6.17
C LYS A 98 4.20 -6.74 -5.07
N GLY A 99 3.50 -7.85 -5.31
CA GLY A 99 3.35 -8.96 -4.36
C GLY A 99 1.95 -9.10 -3.78
N LEU A 100 1.12 -8.05 -3.83
CA LEU A 100 -0.31 -8.17 -3.54
C LEU A 100 -1.02 -8.82 -4.71
N ARG A 101 -1.84 -9.85 -4.43
CA ARG A 101 -2.69 -10.45 -5.45
C ARG A 101 -3.91 -9.55 -5.61
N LYS A 102 -4.01 -8.85 -6.74
CA LYS A 102 -5.20 -8.06 -7.08
C LYS A 102 -6.41 -8.98 -7.15
N ARG A 103 -7.56 -8.53 -6.66
CA ARG A 103 -8.84 -9.16 -6.95
C ARG A 103 -8.96 -9.25 -8.47
N LEU A 104 -8.96 -10.46 -9.01
CA LEU A 104 -9.31 -10.66 -10.41
C LEU A 104 -10.73 -10.10 -10.56
N ARG A 105 -10.90 -9.02 -11.34
CA ARG A 105 -12.21 -8.68 -11.89
C ARG A 105 -12.55 -9.87 -12.78
N THR A 106 -13.27 -10.84 -12.25
CA THR A 106 -13.98 -11.80 -13.09
C THR A 106 -14.88 -10.96 -13.98
N LEU A 107 -14.58 -10.95 -15.27
CA LEU A 107 -15.53 -10.63 -16.32
C LEU A 107 -16.70 -11.60 -16.14
N CYS A 108 -17.75 -11.16 -15.45
CA CYS A 108 -19.09 -11.76 -15.26
C CYS A 108 -19.55 -11.39 -13.85
N ASP A 109 -20.01 -10.16 -13.67
CA ASP A 109 -21.26 -10.00 -12.93
C ASP A 109 -22.35 -10.30 -13.99
N PRO A 110 -23.05 -11.44 -13.96
CA PRO A 110 -24.38 -11.45 -14.57
C PRO A 110 -25.21 -10.44 -13.80
N GLU A 111 -25.77 -9.47 -14.51
CA GLU A 111 -26.88 -8.68 -13.99
C GLU A 111 -28.03 -9.67 -13.68
N GLU A 112 -28.22 -9.99 -12.40
CA GLU A 112 -29.49 -10.45 -11.81
C GLU A 112 -30.01 -9.22 -11.04
N ASP A 113 -31.18 -8.61 -11.28
CA ASP A 113 -32.46 -8.97 -11.91
C ASP A 113 -33.00 -7.80 -12.75
#